data_AF-A0A3R8VSN7-F1
#
_entry.id   AF-A0A3R8VSN7-F1
#
_cell.length_a   1.000
_cell.length_b   1.000
_cell.length_c   1.000
_cell.angle_alpha   90.00
_cell.angle_beta   90.00
_cell.angle_gamma   90.00
#
_symmetry.space_group_name_H-M   'P 1'
#
loop_
_entity.id
_entity.type
_entity.pdbx_description
1 polymer ?
#
loop_
_entity_poly.entity_id
_entity_poly.type
_entity_poly.pdbx_seq_one_letter_code
_entity_poly.pdbx_strand_id
1 'polypeptide(L)' 'TLAHSAEATPYRYGQNLDIAKVISIDVPNSSMCEVVTATMTYRNSAGDVEVLGYEQLSSACTNQN' A
#
# COMPACT_ATOMS: atom_id res chain seq x y z
N THR A 1 -4.54 -6.53 -23.64
CA THR A 1 -4.20 -5.18 -23.15
C THR A 1 -3.25 -5.35 -21.99
N LEU A 2 -1.98 -4.96 -22.15
CA LEU A 2 -1.00 -5.05 -21.07
C LEU A 2 -1.38 -4.01 -20.04
N ALA A 3 -1.91 -4.43 -18.89
CA ALA A 3 -1.99 -3.57 -17.73
C ALA A 3 -0.55 -3.18 -17.40
N HIS A 4 -0.17 -1.94 -17.70
CA HIS A 4 1.07 -1.37 -17.22
C HIS A 4 0.89 -1.30 -15.71
N SER A 5 1.40 -2.30 -14.99
CA SER A 5 1.48 -2.27 -13.54
C SER A 5 2.36 -1.08 -13.21
N ALA A 6 1.72 0.05 -12.88
CA ALA A 6 2.43 1.22 -12.38
C ALA A 6 3.30 0.75 -11.21
N GLU A 7 4.61 0.94 -11.34
CA GLU A 7 5.56 0.51 -10.33
C GLU A 7 5.28 1.27 -9.04
N ALA A 8 5.17 0.53 -7.93
CA ALA A 8 4.85 1.12 -6.64
C ALA A 8 6.01 2.01 -6.16
N THR A 9 5.71 3.28 -5.93
CA THR A 9 6.71 4.22 -5.37
C THR A 9 6.86 3.97 -3.85
N PRO A 10 8.08 3.87 -3.30
CA PRO A 10 8.25 3.67 -1.86
C PRO A 10 7.77 4.89 -1.06
N TYR A 11 6.83 4.66 -0.14
CA TYR A 11 6.39 5.68 0.81
C TYR A 11 7.44 5.92 1.87
N ARG A 12 7.70 7.19 2.19
CA ARG A 12 8.50 7.57 3.36
C ARG A 12 7.57 7.94 4.51
N TYR A 13 7.75 7.33 5.67
CA TYR A 13 6.94 7.64 6.84
C TYR A 13 6.96 9.15 7.15
N GLY A 14 5.78 9.76 7.28
CA GLY A 14 5.61 11.20 7.48
C GLY A 14 5.58 12.03 6.19
N GLN A 15 5.77 11.42 5.01
CA GLN A 15 5.51 12.08 3.74
C GLN A 15 4.03 12.43 3.64
N ASN A 16 3.73 13.68 3.26
CA ASN A 16 2.38 14.10 2.98
C ASN A 16 1.95 13.59 1.60
N LEU A 17 0.82 12.89 1.54
CA LEU A 17 0.28 12.32 0.32
C LEU A 17 -1.00 13.07 -0.04
N ASP A 18 -1.13 13.46 -1.31
CA ASP A 18 -2.38 13.98 -1.84
C ASP A 18 -3.31 12.82 -2.20
N ILE A 19 -4.06 12.32 -1.22
CA ILE A 19 -5.00 11.21 -1.41
C ILE A 19 -6.43 11.77 -1.40
N ALA A 20 -7.08 11.76 -2.56
CA ALA A 20 -8.50 12.06 -2.65
C ALA A 20 -9.37 10.81 -2.41
N LYS A 21 -8.93 9.63 -2.88
CA LYS A 21 -9.64 8.35 -2.67
C LYS A 21 -8.69 7.16 -2.72
N VAL A 22 -8.76 6.29 -1.71
CA VAL A 22 -8.13 4.96 -1.76
C VAL A 22 -8.96 4.05 -2.67
N ILE A 23 -8.30 3.40 -3.64
CA ILE A 23 -8.94 2.49 -4.60
C ILE A 23 -8.81 1.05 -4.10
N SER A 24 -7.59 0.64 -3.73
CA SER A 24 -7.31 -0.69 -3.19
C SER A 24 -6.08 -0.67 -2.31
N ILE A 25 -6.04 -1.60 -1.36
CA ILE A 25 -4.84 -1.94 -0.59
C ILE A 25 -4.67 -3.44 -0.73
N ASP A 26 -3.53 -3.84 -1.25
CA ASP A 26 -3.11 -5.23 -1.33
C ASP A 26 -2.04 -5.48 -0.27
N VAL A 27 -2.27 -6.48 0.58
CA VAL A 27 -1.34 -6.86 1.64
C VAL A 27 -0.97 -8.32 1.40
N PRO A 28 0.33 -8.63 1.19
CA PRO A 28 0.77 -10.00 1.10
C PRO A 28 0.37 -10.80 2.34
N ASN A 29 -0.20 -11.98 2.14
CA ASN A 29 -0.46 -12.91 3.23
C ASN A 29 0.87 -13.43 3.76
N SER A 30 1.07 -13.38 5.08
CA SER A 30 2.15 -14.08 5.76
C SER A 30 1.59 -14.92 6.91
N SER A 31 2.16 -16.11 7.09
CA SER A 31 1.90 -16.97 8.24
C SER A 31 2.73 -16.61 9.48
N MET A 32 3.70 -15.72 9.33
CA MET A 32 4.59 -15.27 10.40
C MET A 32 4.25 -13.85 10.82
N CYS A 33 4.39 -13.54 12.12
CA CYS A 33 4.30 -12.15 12.57
C CYS A 33 5.58 -11.39 12.16
N GLU A 34 5.52 -10.74 11.00
CA GLU A 34 6.61 -9.98 10.42
C GLU A 34 6.14 -8.68 9.76
N VAL A 35 7.10 -7.86 9.34
CA VAL A 35 6.87 -6.68 8.49
C VAL A 35 6.70 -7.13 7.05
N VAL A 36 5.65 -6.66 6.39
CA VAL A 36 5.34 -6.91 4.98
C VAL A 36 5.19 -5.58 4.23
N THR A 37 5.45 -5.60 2.93
CA THR A 37 5.18 -4.44 2.05
C THR A 37 3.76 -4.52 1.51
N ALA A 38 2.89 -3.61 1.95
CA ALA A 38 1.57 -3.41 1.38
C ALA A 38 1.66 -2.48 0.16
N THR A 39 0.81 -2.72 -0.84
CA THR A 39 0.67 -1.87 -2.02
C THR A 39 -0.66 -1.14 -1.96
N MET A 40 -0.63 0.19 -1.96
CA MET A 40 -1.83 1.03 -2.05
C MET A 40 -1.95 1.63 -3.44
N THR A 41 -3.13 1.47 -4.05
CA THR A 41 -3.54 2.23 -5.24
C THR A 41 -4.53 3.30 -4.80
N TYR A 42 -4.29 4.55 -5.17
CA TYR A 42 -5.14 5.68 -4.81
C TYR A 42 -5.31 6.67 -5.95
N ARG A 43 -6.34 7.51 -5.85
CA ARG A 43 -6.57 8.65 -6.72
C ARG A 43 -6.16 9.93 -6.00
N ASN A 44 -5.37 10.78 -6.64
CA ASN A 44 -4.98 12.09 -6.12
C ASN A 44 -6.07 13.16 -6.38
N SER A 45 -5.87 14.39 -5.90
CA SER A 45 -6.85 15.49 -6.11
C SER A 45 -6.96 15.96 -7.57
N ALA A 46 -5.93 15.71 -8.39
CA ALA A 46 -5.94 15.98 -9.83
C ALA A 46 -6.71 14.91 -10.65
N GLY A 47 -7.01 13.76 -10.03
CA GLY A 47 -7.73 12.65 -10.65
C GLY A 47 -6.85 11.49 -11.13
N ASP A 48 -5.52 11.61 -11.03
CA ASP A 48 -4.58 10.58 -11.45
C ASP A 48 -4.58 9.40 -10.48
N VAL A 49 -4.25 8.21 -11.01
CA VAL A 49 -4.11 6.99 -10.23
C VAL A 49 -2.63 6.75 -9.94
N GLU A 50 -2.32 6.68 -8.66
CA GLU A 50 -0.97 6.49 -8.12
C GLU A 50 -0.87 5.15 -7.39
N VAL A 51 0.34 4.58 -7.38
CA VAL A 51 0.65 3.35 -6.65
C VAL A 51 1.84 3.61 -5.73
N LEU A 52 1.69 3.26 -4.45
CA LEU A 52 2.78 3.30 -3.48
C LEU A 52 2.92 1.98 -2.73
N GLY A 53 4.15 1.71 -2.27
CA GLY A 53 4.49 0.61 -1.38
C GLY A 53 4.83 1.15 0.01
N TYR A 54 4.30 0.56 1.06
CA TYR A 54 4.62 0.91 2.44
C TYR A 54 4.73 -0.33 3.34
N GLU A 55 5.53 -0.23 4.39
CA GLU A 55 5.71 -1.29 5.36
C GLU A 55 4.62 -1.27 6.43
N GLN A 56 4.07 -2.45 6.76
CA GLN A 56 3.17 -2.66 7.88
C GLN A 56 3.40 -4.04 8.51
N LEU A 57 2.84 -4.28 9.69
CA LEU A 57 2.80 -5.64 10.23
C LEU A 57 1.79 -6.50 9.45
N SER A 58 2.17 -7.75 9.23
CA SER A 58 1.28 -8.78 8.71
C SER A 58 0.07 -9.00 9.64
N SER A 59 -1.02 -9.52 9.08
CA SER A 59 -2.22 -9.88 9.86
C SER A 59 -1.95 -10.97 10.90
N ALA A 60 -0.89 -11.77 10.76
CA ALA A 60 -0.50 -12.77 11.76
C ALA A 60 -0.10 -12.15 13.11
N CYS A 61 0.19 -10.84 13.16
CA CYS A 61 0.53 -10.13 14.40
C CYS A 61 -0.68 -9.70 15.26
N THR A 62 -1.92 -9.82 14.77
CA THR A 62 -3.11 -9.26 15.46
C THR A 62 -3.60 -10.06 16.68
N ASN A 63 -3.00 -11.22 16.99
CA ASN A 63 -3.40 -12.09 18.11
C ASN A 63 -2.42 -12.08 19.31
N GLN A 64 -1.68 -11.00 19.54
CA GLN A 64 -0.65 -10.93 20.59
C GLN A 64 -1.15 -10.38 21.95
N ASN A 65 -2.42 -10.62 22.30
CA ASN A 65 -3.00 -10.14 23.57
C ASN A 65 -2.98 -11.23 24.65
#